data_AF-G9KC93-F1
#
_entry.id   AF-G9KC93-F1
#
_cell.length_a   1.000
_cell.length_b   1.000
_cell.length_c   1.000
_cell.angle_alpha   90.00
_cell.angle_beta   90.00
_cell.angle_gamma   90.00
#
_symmetry.space_group_name_H-M   'P 1'
#
loop_
_entity.id
_entity.type
_entity.pdbx_description
1 polymer ?
#
loop_
_entity_poly.entity_id
_entity_poly.type
_entity_poly.pdbx_seq_one_letter_code
_entity_poly.pdbx_strand_id
1 'polypeptide(L)'
;QDTGATIDLVIGYDPPSAPHPNDPSGTSVSVTEGDEEEDGGDEDRLDGTVRGPGPRGTGGMASEAHLARRLTKGRKSRRILSSKPQDFQIRVRVIEGRQLSGNNIRPVVKVHVCGQTHRTRIKRGNNPFYDELFFYNVHMTPSELMDEIISIRVYNSHSLRADCLMGEFKIDVGFIYDEPGHAVMRKWLLLNDPEDSSSGAKGYMKVSMFILGTGDEPPSEKRERDNDSDDVESNLLLPAGVALRWVTFLLKIYRAEDIPQSTYGLHPAFSQTVKEIFGGNADKKNLV
;
A
#
# COMPACT_ATOMS: atom_id res chain seq x y z
N GLN A 1 12.41 27.91 -3.98
CA GLN A 1 12.31 26.76 -3.05
C GLN A 1 12.75 25.55 -3.86
N ASP A 2 13.84 24.90 -3.47
CA ASP A 2 14.38 23.78 -4.25
C ASP A 2 13.43 22.59 -4.17
N THR A 3 13.03 22.09 -5.34
CA THR A 3 12.14 20.94 -5.46
C THR A 3 12.99 19.67 -5.40
N GLY A 4 12.77 18.83 -4.39
CA GLY A 4 13.61 17.63 -4.15
C GLY A 4 13.45 16.52 -5.20
N ALA A 5 12.33 16.51 -5.95
CA ALA A 5 12.10 15.65 -7.10
C ALA A 5 10.89 16.16 -7.91
N THR A 6 10.93 16.03 -9.23
CA THR A 6 9.79 16.33 -10.12
C THR A 6 9.24 15.01 -10.67
N ILE A 7 7.93 14.85 -10.65
CA ILE A 7 7.23 13.72 -11.29
C ILE A 7 6.34 14.29 -12.38
N ASP A 8 6.63 13.93 -13.62
CA ASP A 8 5.77 14.23 -14.77
C ASP A 8 4.78 13.08 -14.95
N LEU A 9 3.48 13.39 -14.84
CA LEU A 9 2.40 12.41 -14.96
C LEU A 9 1.52 12.74 -16.16
N VAL A 10 1.35 11.76 -17.06
CA VAL A 10 0.39 11.80 -18.17
C VAL A 10 -0.72 10.79 -17.86
N ILE A 11 -1.96 11.26 -17.78
CA ILE A 11 -3.14 10.41 -17.58
C ILE A 11 -3.93 10.42 -18.89
N GLY A 12 -4.07 9.25 -19.51
CA GLY A 12 -4.94 9.03 -20.67
C GLY A 12 -6.25 8.35 -20.25
N TYR A 13 -7.34 8.65 -20.95
CA TYR A 13 -8.63 7.97 -20.80
C TYR A 13 -9.01 7.33 -22.13
N ASP A 14 -9.10 6.01 -22.15
CA ASP A 14 -9.65 5.28 -23.29
C ASP A 14 -11.15 5.03 -23.05
N PRO A 15 -12.05 5.66 -23.84
CA PRO A 15 -13.48 5.42 -23.69
C PRO A 15 -13.81 3.97 -24.07
N PRO A 16 -14.80 3.35 -23.39
CA PRO A 16 -15.28 2.03 -23.77
C PRO A 16 -15.79 2.07 -25.21
N SER A 17 -15.44 1.05 -26.00
CA SER A 17 -15.89 0.92 -27.39
C SER A 17 -17.41 0.98 -27.44
N ALA A 18 -17.96 2.03 -28.06
CA ALA A 18 -19.40 2.11 -28.27
C ALA A 18 -19.81 0.90 -29.12
N PRO A 19 -20.87 0.16 -28.75
CA PRO A 19 -21.39 -0.89 -29.61
C PRO A 19 -21.82 -0.24 -30.93
N HIS A 20 -21.15 -0.61 -32.02
CA HIS A 20 -21.55 -0.19 -33.35
C HIS A 20 -22.98 -0.69 -33.59
N PRO A 21 -23.94 0.19 -33.93
CA PRO A 21 -25.35 -0.20 -34.08
C PRO A 21 -25.65 -1.04 -35.32
N ASN A 22 -24.62 -1.52 -36.04
CA ASN A 22 -24.77 -2.41 -37.19
C ASN A 22 -23.65 -3.46 -37.17
N ASP A 23 -23.91 -4.57 -36.50
CA ASP A 23 -23.18 -5.82 -36.77
C ASP A 23 -24.15 -7.01 -36.69
N PRO A 24 -24.74 -7.45 -37.83
CA PRO A 24 -25.40 -8.74 -37.92
C PRO A 24 -24.35 -9.80 -38.32
N SER A 25 -24.15 -10.76 -37.42
CA SER A 25 -23.38 -12.00 -37.59
C SER A 25 -23.23 -12.51 -39.03
N GLY A 26 -21.99 -12.76 -39.47
CA GLY A 26 -21.70 -13.40 -40.75
C GLY A 26 -20.28 -13.96 -40.83
N THR A 27 -20.15 -15.24 -40.51
CA THR A 27 -19.02 -16.14 -40.72
C THR A 27 -18.19 -15.88 -41.99
N SER A 28 -16.87 -15.73 -41.87
CA SER A 28 -15.95 -16.21 -42.91
C SER A 28 -14.59 -16.57 -42.31
N VAL A 29 -14.18 -17.80 -42.62
CA VAL A 29 -12.87 -18.39 -42.35
C VAL A 29 -11.89 -17.87 -43.39
N SER A 30 -10.71 -17.41 -42.99
CA SER A 30 -9.55 -17.36 -43.87
C SER A 30 -8.27 -17.69 -43.09
N VAL A 31 -7.74 -18.86 -43.42
CA VAL A 31 -6.42 -19.36 -43.09
C VAL A 31 -5.39 -18.60 -43.93
N THR A 32 -4.30 -18.15 -43.31
CA THR A 32 -3.01 -18.02 -44.00
C THR A 32 -1.87 -18.31 -43.00
N GLU A 33 -1.09 -19.33 -43.32
CA GLU A 33 0.22 -19.66 -42.74
C GLU A 33 1.30 -18.67 -43.22
N GLY A 34 2.43 -18.59 -42.51
CA GLY A 34 3.73 -18.28 -43.12
C GLY A 34 4.68 -17.37 -42.36
N ASP A 35 5.83 -17.97 -42.00
CA ASP A 35 7.21 -17.43 -41.89
C ASP A 35 7.64 -16.76 -40.57
N GLU A 36 8.46 -17.44 -39.76
CA GLU A 36 9.94 -17.61 -39.78
C GLU A 36 10.65 -16.40 -39.12
N GLU A 37 11.23 -16.62 -37.92
CA GLU A 37 12.68 -16.58 -37.59
C GLU A 37 13.32 -15.18 -37.80
N GLU A 38 14.08 -14.56 -36.89
CA GLU A 38 15.29 -15.02 -36.21
C GLU A 38 15.71 -13.94 -35.17
N ASP A 39 16.41 -14.42 -34.13
CA ASP A 39 17.64 -13.91 -33.50
C ASP A 39 17.84 -12.43 -33.04
N GLY A 40 18.59 -12.32 -31.94
CA GLY A 40 19.08 -11.06 -31.37
C GLY A 40 19.51 -11.20 -29.92
N GLY A 41 20.47 -12.09 -29.65
CA GLY A 41 21.24 -12.06 -28.41
C GLY A 41 22.07 -10.77 -28.33
N ASP A 42 22.09 -10.11 -27.17
CA ASP A 42 22.96 -8.95 -26.95
C ASP A 42 23.90 -9.20 -25.77
N GLU A 43 25.19 -9.15 -26.10
CA GLU A 43 26.34 -9.43 -25.25
C GLU A 43 26.64 -8.27 -24.29
N ASP A 44 27.01 -8.63 -23.06
CA ASP A 44 27.64 -7.76 -22.08
C ASP A 44 28.96 -7.16 -22.63
N ARG A 45 29.02 -5.83 -22.76
CA ARG A 45 30.28 -5.09 -22.83
C ARG A 45 30.44 -4.19 -21.60
N LEU A 46 31.19 -4.69 -20.63
CA LEU A 46 31.82 -3.89 -19.59
C LEU A 46 33.02 -3.15 -20.21
N ASP A 47 33.07 -1.83 -20.05
CA ASP A 47 34.34 -1.12 -20.11
C ASP A 47 34.46 -0.11 -18.97
N GLY A 48 35.63 -0.13 -18.34
CA GLY A 48 35.92 0.52 -17.08
C GLY A 48 36.57 1.90 -17.26
N THR A 49 36.36 2.79 -16.30
CA THR A 49 37.22 3.96 -16.10
C THR A 49 37.47 4.23 -14.61
N VAL A 50 38.71 3.91 -14.21
CA VAL A 50 39.66 4.64 -13.35
C VAL A 50 39.15 5.32 -12.07
N ARG A 51 39.66 4.82 -10.94
CA ARG A 51 39.65 5.40 -9.58
C ARG A 51 40.69 6.51 -9.42
N GLY A 52 40.32 7.60 -8.74
CA GLY A 52 41.22 8.57 -8.09
C GLY A 52 40.67 8.99 -6.71
N PRO A 53 41.50 9.43 -5.73
CA PRO A 53 41.22 9.22 -4.30
C PRO A 53 40.75 10.44 -3.49
N GLY A 54 39.86 10.19 -2.51
CA GLY A 54 39.67 10.96 -1.26
C GLY A 54 38.27 11.60 -1.05
N PRO A 55 37.88 12.00 0.19
CA PRO A 55 38.08 11.40 1.51
C PRO A 55 36.76 10.85 2.12
N ARG A 56 36.89 10.05 3.18
CA ARG A 56 35.79 9.38 3.92
C ARG A 56 34.85 10.38 4.60
N GLY A 57 33.56 10.26 4.32
CA GLY A 57 32.44 10.78 5.13
C GLY A 57 31.41 9.67 5.33
N THR A 58 31.15 9.34 6.59
CA THR A 58 30.40 8.16 7.05
C THR A 58 28.87 8.36 7.05
N GLY A 59 28.11 7.37 6.56
CA GLY A 59 26.84 6.97 7.19
C GLY A 59 25.51 7.10 6.45
N GLY A 60 25.40 7.75 5.28
CA GLY A 60 24.08 8.04 4.66
C GLY A 60 23.67 7.19 3.46
N MET A 61 24.61 6.78 2.60
CA MET A 61 24.27 6.37 1.22
C MET A 61 23.79 4.91 1.08
N ALA A 62 24.06 4.05 2.05
CA ALA A 62 23.68 2.64 1.97
C ALA A 62 22.16 2.43 2.05
N SER A 63 21.44 3.29 2.76
CA SER A 63 19.97 3.18 2.92
C SER A 63 19.23 3.60 1.64
N GLU A 64 19.70 4.68 1.01
CA GLU A 64 19.09 5.29 -0.16
C GLU A 64 19.26 4.44 -1.44
N ALA A 65 20.43 3.80 -1.60
CA ALA A 65 20.68 2.88 -2.71
C ALA A 65 19.85 1.59 -2.60
N HIS A 66 19.69 1.02 -1.40
CA HIS A 66 18.79 -0.11 -1.18
C HIS A 66 17.33 0.29 -1.39
N LEU A 67 16.94 1.51 -1.00
CA LEU A 67 15.60 2.08 -1.20
C LEU A 67 15.25 2.26 -2.69
N ALA A 68 16.13 2.89 -3.47
CA ALA A 68 15.93 3.06 -4.92
C ALA A 68 15.85 1.71 -5.64
N ARG A 69 16.61 0.72 -5.17
CA ARG A 69 16.55 -0.66 -5.68
C ARG A 69 15.22 -1.36 -5.33
N ARG A 70 14.62 -1.10 -4.16
CA ARG A 70 13.30 -1.65 -3.76
C ARG A 70 12.17 -1.07 -4.63
N LEU A 71 12.12 0.25 -4.79
CA LEU A 71 11.11 0.95 -5.60
C LEU A 71 11.14 0.53 -7.08
N THR A 72 12.34 0.34 -7.63
CA THR A 72 12.52 -0.05 -9.04
C THR A 72 12.26 -1.54 -9.28
N LYS A 73 12.53 -2.41 -8.31
CA LYS A 73 12.32 -3.86 -8.43
C LYS A 73 10.83 -4.24 -8.31
N GLY A 74 10.09 -3.67 -7.36
CA GLY A 74 8.65 -3.92 -7.20
C GLY A 74 7.79 -3.42 -8.39
N ARG A 75 8.16 -2.27 -9.00
CA ARG A 75 7.45 -1.76 -10.19
C ARG A 75 7.74 -2.54 -11.49
N LYS A 76 8.91 -3.18 -11.62
CA LYS A 76 9.26 -3.97 -12.82
C LYS A 76 8.64 -5.37 -12.78
N SER A 77 8.53 -5.99 -11.61
CA SER A 77 7.95 -7.33 -11.46
C SER A 77 6.42 -7.35 -11.65
N ARG A 78 5.71 -6.27 -11.28
CA ARG A 78 4.25 -6.18 -11.39
C ARG A 78 3.71 -6.12 -12.83
N ARG A 79 4.58 -5.92 -13.84
CA ARG A 79 4.13 -5.82 -15.25
C ARG A 79 3.82 -7.16 -15.92
N ILE A 80 4.04 -8.28 -15.22
CA ILE A 80 3.68 -9.64 -15.70
C ILE A 80 2.91 -10.36 -14.58
N LEU A 81 1.83 -9.76 -14.10
CA LEU A 81 0.88 -10.46 -13.23
C LEU A 81 -0.13 -11.21 -14.11
N SER A 82 -0.48 -12.44 -13.72
CA SER A 82 -1.53 -13.22 -14.39
C SER A 82 -2.84 -12.42 -14.41
N SER A 83 -3.54 -12.44 -15.54
CA SER A 83 -4.88 -11.87 -15.66
C SER A 83 -5.99 -12.82 -15.21
N LYS A 84 -5.64 -14.04 -14.79
CA LYS A 84 -6.61 -15.06 -14.35
C LYS A 84 -6.85 -14.95 -12.84
N PRO A 85 -8.12 -15.00 -12.40
CA PRO A 85 -8.45 -15.15 -11.00
C PRO A 85 -7.85 -16.42 -10.40
N GLN A 86 -7.39 -16.34 -9.17
CA GLN A 86 -6.78 -17.43 -8.42
C GLN A 86 -7.08 -17.27 -6.93
N ASP A 87 -6.96 -18.37 -6.18
CA ASP A 87 -7.16 -18.37 -4.75
C ASP A 87 -5.93 -17.80 -4.03
N PHE A 88 -6.18 -16.91 -3.10
CA PHE A 88 -5.19 -16.37 -2.19
C PHE A 88 -5.66 -16.49 -0.75
N GLN A 89 -4.68 -16.64 0.14
CA GLN A 89 -4.89 -16.56 1.57
C GLN A 89 -4.04 -15.46 2.18
N ILE A 90 -4.70 -14.43 2.72
CA ILE A 90 -4.08 -13.39 3.51
C ILE A 90 -4.14 -13.82 4.97
N ARG A 91 -3.00 -13.76 5.66
CA ARG A 91 -2.90 -14.05 7.09
C ARG A 91 -2.44 -12.82 7.83
N VAL A 92 -3.16 -12.43 8.88
CA VAL A 92 -2.78 -11.30 9.73
C VAL A 92 -2.75 -11.75 11.18
N ARG A 93 -1.57 -11.77 11.79
CA ARG A 93 -1.37 -12.03 13.22
C ARG A 93 -1.26 -10.71 13.96
N VAL A 94 -2.20 -10.44 14.86
CA VAL A 94 -2.13 -9.33 15.79
C VAL A 94 -1.49 -9.83 17.09
N ILE A 95 -0.29 -9.34 17.41
CA ILE A 95 0.52 -9.88 18.50
C ILE A 95 0.27 -9.08 19.77
N GLU A 96 0.67 -7.81 19.81
CA GLU A 96 0.57 -6.96 21.00
C GLU A 96 0.51 -5.48 20.64
N GLY A 97 -0.10 -4.68 21.50
CA GLY A 97 -0.02 -3.23 21.44
C GLY A 97 0.90 -2.67 22.52
N ARG A 98 1.51 -1.52 22.27
CA ARG A 98 2.29 -0.77 23.27
C ARG A 98 1.94 0.70 23.26
N GLN A 99 1.94 1.32 24.43
CA GLN A 99 1.74 2.75 24.61
C GLN A 99 0.48 3.29 23.92
N LEU A 100 -0.60 2.48 23.87
CA LEU A 100 -1.87 2.95 23.33
C LEU A 100 -2.34 4.15 24.15
N SER A 101 -2.76 5.23 23.50
CA SER A 101 -3.20 6.44 24.21
C SER A 101 -4.50 6.25 24.99
N GLY A 102 -4.74 7.07 26.03
CA GLY A 102 -6.00 7.08 26.79
C GLY A 102 -5.95 6.38 28.16
N ASN A 103 -6.99 6.59 28.97
CA ASN A 103 -7.08 6.07 30.34
C ASN A 103 -8.20 5.01 30.46
N ASN A 104 -7.97 3.97 31.28
CA ASN A 104 -8.91 2.86 31.52
C ASN A 104 -9.52 2.26 30.24
N ILE A 105 -8.68 2.11 29.21
CA ILE A 105 -9.10 1.67 27.88
C ILE A 105 -9.37 0.16 27.84
N ARG A 106 -10.28 -0.22 26.95
CA ARG A 106 -10.55 -1.62 26.61
C ARG A 106 -10.26 -1.84 25.12
N PRO A 107 -8.99 -1.95 24.74
CA PRO A 107 -8.62 -1.99 23.34
C PRO A 107 -9.11 -3.28 22.68
N VAL A 108 -9.64 -3.11 21.47
CA VAL A 108 -9.96 -4.17 20.52
C VAL A 108 -9.41 -3.78 19.17
N VAL A 109 -8.74 -4.70 18.50
CA VAL A 109 -8.16 -4.46 17.17
C VAL A 109 -9.12 -5.02 16.14
N LYS A 110 -9.46 -4.22 15.13
CA LYS A 110 -10.18 -4.67 13.94
C LYS A 110 -9.21 -4.68 12.77
N VAL A 111 -9.18 -5.79 12.04
CA VAL A 111 -8.40 -5.97 10.82
C VAL A 111 -9.38 -6.11 9.67
N HIS A 112 -9.29 -5.19 8.70
CA HIS A 112 -10.13 -5.13 7.51
C HIS A 112 -9.27 -5.32 6.26
N VAL A 113 -9.68 -6.23 5.38
CA VAL A 113 -9.05 -6.49 4.08
C VAL A 113 -10.05 -7.20 3.16
N CYS A 114 -10.09 -6.87 1.87
CA CYS A 114 -10.98 -7.49 0.88
C CYS A 114 -12.46 -7.53 1.32
N GLY A 115 -12.96 -6.44 1.91
CA GLY A 115 -14.34 -6.34 2.40
C GLY A 115 -14.64 -7.14 3.67
N GLN A 116 -13.70 -7.94 4.17
CA GLN A 116 -13.86 -8.77 5.36
C GLN A 116 -13.28 -8.08 6.59
N THR A 117 -13.96 -8.19 7.75
CA THR A 117 -13.48 -7.62 9.00
C THR A 117 -13.42 -8.67 10.11
N HIS A 118 -12.25 -8.86 10.69
CA HIS A 118 -12.07 -9.63 11.92
C HIS A 118 -11.72 -8.71 13.08
N ARG A 119 -12.00 -9.18 14.31
CA ARG A 119 -11.66 -8.45 15.53
C ARG A 119 -11.00 -9.36 16.54
N THR A 120 -10.09 -8.80 17.31
CA THR A 120 -9.47 -9.51 18.44
C THR A 120 -10.42 -9.60 19.63
N ARG A 121 -10.06 -10.43 20.61
CA ARG A 121 -10.66 -10.33 21.95
C ARG A 121 -10.35 -8.97 22.58
N ILE A 122 -11.32 -8.43 23.30
CA ILE A 122 -11.16 -7.18 24.05
C ILE A 122 -10.14 -7.38 25.18
N LYS A 123 -9.15 -6.48 25.28
CA LYS A 123 -8.14 -6.49 26.36
C LYS A 123 -8.32 -5.25 27.25
N ARG A 124 -7.40 -5.05 28.21
CA ARG A 124 -7.39 -3.91 29.14
C ARG A 124 -6.01 -3.28 29.18
N GLY A 125 -5.99 -1.97 29.34
CA GLY A 125 -4.76 -1.19 29.53
C GLY A 125 -4.02 -0.88 28.22
N ASN A 126 -2.93 -0.13 28.36
CA ASN A 126 -2.21 0.51 27.25
C ASN A 126 -1.20 -0.40 26.54
N ASN A 127 -0.92 -1.59 27.10
CA ASN A 127 0.00 -2.58 26.54
C ASN A 127 -0.67 -3.97 26.42
N PRO A 128 -1.72 -4.12 25.60
CA PRO A 128 -2.46 -5.37 25.49
C PRO A 128 -1.70 -6.45 24.70
N PHE A 129 -1.76 -7.70 25.16
CA PHE A 129 -1.27 -8.87 24.41
C PHE A 129 -2.46 -9.68 23.85
N TYR A 130 -2.47 -9.94 22.55
CA TYR A 130 -3.55 -10.63 21.84
C TYR A 130 -3.11 -12.02 21.38
N ASP A 131 -2.07 -12.07 20.57
CA ASP A 131 -1.58 -13.24 19.85
C ASP A 131 -2.66 -13.99 19.05
N GLU A 132 -3.41 -13.27 18.23
CA GLU A 132 -4.53 -13.80 17.46
C GLU A 132 -4.23 -13.75 15.96
N LEU A 133 -4.47 -14.86 15.26
CA LEU A 133 -4.23 -15.03 13.84
C LEU A 133 -5.55 -15.06 13.06
N PHE A 134 -5.67 -14.18 12.08
CA PHE A 134 -6.81 -14.08 11.18
C PHE A 134 -6.44 -14.59 9.79
N PHE A 135 -7.40 -15.26 9.15
CA PHE A 135 -7.28 -15.81 7.80
C PHE A 135 -8.36 -15.18 6.92
N TYR A 136 -7.97 -14.75 5.73
CA TYR A 136 -8.87 -14.21 4.72
C TYR A 136 -8.60 -14.96 3.42
N ASN A 137 -9.56 -15.77 3.00
CA ASN A 137 -9.50 -16.49 1.73
C ASN A 137 -10.25 -15.66 0.69
N VAL A 138 -9.60 -15.39 -0.44
CA VAL A 138 -10.15 -14.57 -1.53
C VAL A 138 -9.86 -15.20 -2.88
N HIS A 139 -10.75 -14.97 -3.84
CA HIS A 139 -10.61 -15.44 -5.21
C HIS A 139 -10.68 -14.24 -6.15
N MET A 140 -9.52 -13.80 -6.66
CA MET A 140 -9.40 -12.60 -7.48
C MET A 140 -8.12 -12.64 -8.33
N THR A 141 -7.97 -11.71 -9.26
CA THR A 141 -6.72 -11.58 -10.01
C THR A 141 -5.60 -11.05 -9.10
N PRO A 142 -4.33 -11.40 -9.35
CA PRO A 142 -3.21 -10.80 -8.64
C PRO A 142 -3.21 -9.27 -8.71
N SER A 143 -3.61 -8.67 -9.84
CA SER A 143 -3.67 -7.20 -9.97
C SER A 143 -4.66 -6.58 -8.99
N GLU A 144 -5.88 -7.12 -8.92
CA GLU A 144 -6.89 -6.67 -7.96
C GLU A 144 -6.39 -6.85 -6.52
N LEU A 145 -5.75 -7.99 -6.23
CA LEU A 145 -5.18 -8.25 -4.91
C LEU A 145 -4.12 -7.22 -4.51
N MET A 146 -3.25 -6.80 -5.43
CA MET A 146 -2.18 -5.84 -5.10
C MET A 146 -2.72 -4.46 -4.72
N ASP A 147 -3.89 -4.10 -5.24
CA ASP A 147 -4.54 -2.81 -5.00
C ASP A 147 -5.39 -2.81 -3.71
N GLU A 148 -5.57 -3.97 -3.07
CA GLU A 148 -6.26 -4.08 -1.78
C GLU A 148 -5.44 -3.48 -0.63
N ILE A 149 -6.16 -2.98 0.38
CA ILE A 149 -5.56 -2.35 1.57
C ILE A 149 -5.89 -3.18 2.80
N ILE A 150 -4.86 -3.49 3.60
CA ILE A 150 -5.04 -3.98 4.97
C ILE A 150 -5.15 -2.77 5.90
N SER A 151 -6.30 -2.61 6.54
CA SER A 151 -6.54 -1.60 7.57
C SER A 151 -6.55 -2.24 8.96
N ILE A 152 -5.68 -1.76 9.84
CA ILE A 152 -5.56 -2.17 11.23
C ILE A 152 -6.00 -1.01 12.10
N ARG A 153 -7.13 -1.16 12.78
CA ARG A 153 -7.74 -0.11 13.61
C ARG A 153 -7.88 -0.57 15.04
N VAL A 154 -7.45 0.28 15.97
CA VAL A 154 -7.61 0.03 17.41
C VAL A 154 -8.77 0.87 17.93
N TYR A 155 -9.72 0.22 18.60
CA TYR A 155 -10.88 0.88 19.19
C TYR A 155 -10.91 0.69 20.69
N ASN A 156 -11.42 1.69 21.42
CA ASN A 156 -11.80 1.53 22.81
C ASN A 156 -13.22 0.95 22.91
N SER A 157 -13.36 -0.33 23.23
CA SER A 157 -14.64 -1.03 23.26
C SER A 157 -15.61 -0.52 24.32
N HIS A 158 -15.12 0.23 25.31
CA HIS A 158 -15.96 0.82 26.36
C HIS A 158 -16.67 2.10 25.88
N SER A 159 -16.22 2.70 24.77
CA SER A 159 -16.81 3.93 24.25
C SER A 159 -18.06 3.60 23.43
N LEU A 160 -19.19 4.18 23.83
CA LEU A 160 -20.41 4.23 23.01
C LEU A 160 -20.44 5.47 22.09
N ARG A 161 -19.37 6.28 22.10
CA ARG A 161 -19.27 7.49 21.29
C ARG A 161 -18.76 7.19 19.88
N ALA A 162 -19.04 8.09 18.94
CA ALA A 162 -18.56 8.02 17.55
C ALA A 162 -17.01 7.97 17.50
N ASP A 163 -16.37 8.61 18.45
CA ASP A 163 -14.93 8.78 18.71
C ASP A 163 -14.33 7.60 19.52
N CYS A 164 -14.69 6.36 19.15
CA CYS A 164 -14.12 5.16 19.77
C CYS A 164 -12.80 4.70 19.12
N LEU A 165 -12.43 5.26 17.96
CA LEU A 165 -11.18 4.94 17.27
C LEU A 165 -10.01 5.58 18.02
N MET A 166 -9.04 4.76 18.38
CA MET A 166 -7.83 5.18 19.11
C MET A 166 -6.65 5.41 18.17
N GLY A 167 -6.61 4.71 17.04
CA GLY A 167 -5.58 4.87 16.03
C GLY A 167 -5.72 3.84 14.91
N GLU A 168 -5.13 4.16 13.77
CA GLU A 168 -5.16 3.38 12.55
C GLU A 168 -3.76 3.24 11.93
N PHE A 169 -3.54 2.11 11.28
CA PHE A 169 -2.49 1.91 10.29
C PHE A 169 -3.09 1.27 9.05
N LYS A 170 -2.66 1.70 7.86
CA LYS A 170 -3.06 1.12 6.57
C LYS A 170 -1.82 0.76 5.75
N ILE A 171 -1.91 -0.31 4.99
CA ILE A 171 -0.85 -0.74 4.07
C ILE A 171 -1.43 -1.48 2.88
N ASP A 172 -0.83 -1.27 1.71
CA ASP A 172 -1.22 -1.97 0.49
C ASP A 172 -0.77 -3.44 0.57
N VAL A 173 -1.63 -4.35 0.12
CA VAL A 173 -1.30 -5.78 0.02
C VAL A 173 -0.10 -5.99 -0.90
N GLY A 174 0.00 -5.22 -1.99
CA GLY A 174 1.14 -5.26 -2.89
C GLY A 174 2.48 -4.97 -2.22
N PHE A 175 2.51 -4.14 -1.17
CA PHE A 175 3.72 -3.91 -0.39
C PHE A 175 4.18 -5.19 0.32
N ILE A 176 3.24 -5.91 0.96
CA ILE A 176 3.55 -7.15 1.69
C ILE A 176 3.95 -8.25 0.70
N TYR A 177 3.29 -8.30 -0.45
CA TYR A 177 3.61 -9.24 -1.51
C TYR A 177 5.02 -9.01 -2.08
N ASP A 178 5.48 -7.78 -2.18
CA ASP A 178 6.84 -7.49 -2.67
C ASP A 178 7.95 -7.83 -1.63
N GLU A 179 7.60 -8.11 -0.36
CA GLU A 179 8.56 -8.50 0.66
C GLU A 179 9.07 -9.95 0.49
N PRO A 180 10.29 -10.26 0.94
CA PRO A 180 10.83 -11.62 0.88
C PRO A 180 9.89 -12.64 1.53
N GLY A 181 9.49 -13.66 0.75
CA GLY A 181 8.54 -14.67 1.20
C GLY A 181 7.10 -14.18 1.33
N HIS A 182 6.75 -13.08 0.65
CA HIS A 182 5.42 -12.46 0.66
C HIS A 182 4.95 -12.14 2.10
N ALA A 183 5.88 -11.73 2.95
CA ALA A 183 5.67 -11.68 4.40
C ALA A 183 6.35 -10.51 5.11
N VAL A 184 5.62 -9.94 6.05
CA VAL A 184 6.10 -8.97 7.05
C VAL A 184 6.04 -9.63 8.41
N MET A 185 7.18 -9.76 9.08
CA MET A 185 7.30 -10.54 10.32
C MET A 185 7.54 -9.68 11.55
N ARG A 186 6.62 -9.78 12.51
CA ARG A 186 6.75 -9.22 13.88
C ARG A 186 7.15 -7.74 13.91
N LYS A 187 6.67 -6.95 12.95
CA LYS A 187 7.00 -5.53 12.84
C LYS A 187 6.07 -4.68 13.70
N TRP A 188 6.62 -3.59 14.23
CA TRP A 188 5.85 -2.56 14.90
C TRP A 188 5.21 -1.62 13.88
N LEU A 189 3.94 -1.29 14.08
CA LEU A 189 3.19 -0.33 13.30
C LEU A 189 3.00 0.92 14.16
N LEU A 190 3.21 2.09 13.58
CA LEU A 190 2.89 3.37 14.21
C LEU A 190 1.41 3.68 13.97
N LEU A 191 0.61 3.76 15.05
CA LEU A 191 -0.80 4.11 14.93
C LEU A 191 -0.96 5.62 14.87
N ASN A 192 -1.70 6.10 13.87
CA ASN A 192 -2.01 7.51 13.68
C ASN A 192 -3.51 7.77 13.84
N ASP A 193 -3.88 9.03 14.06
CA ASP A 193 -5.27 9.46 13.98
C ASP A 193 -5.63 9.79 12.53
N PRO A 194 -6.60 9.11 11.90
CA PRO A 194 -6.98 9.42 10.53
C PRO A 194 -7.66 10.79 10.40
N GLU A 195 -8.25 11.32 11.49
CA GLU A 195 -8.92 12.63 11.49
C GLU A 195 -7.96 13.78 11.83
N ASP A 196 -6.78 13.47 12.40
CA ASP A 196 -5.77 14.46 12.77
C ASP A 196 -4.35 13.93 12.54
N SER A 197 -3.87 14.15 11.31
CA SER A 197 -2.50 13.82 10.90
C SER A 197 -1.40 14.55 11.68
N SER A 198 -1.73 15.61 12.42
CA SER A 198 -0.79 16.38 13.24
C SER A 198 -0.70 15.88 14.69
N SER A 199 -1.59 14.99 15.10
CA SER A 199 -1.79 14.58 16.50
C SER A 199 -0.70 13.67 17.10
N GLY A 200 0.35 13.38 16.33
CA GLY A 200 1.44 12.50 16.74
C GLY A 200 1.02 11.03 16.89
N ALA A 201 1.93 10.22 17.40
CA ALA A 201 1.72 8.79 17.59
C ALA A 201 0.62 8.49 18.61
N LYS A 202 -0.34 7.62 18.25
CA LYS A 202 -1.41 7.14 19.16
C LYS A 202 -1.07 5.84 19.90
N GLY A 203 0.12 5.29 19.62
CA GLY A 203 0.64 4.04 20.16
C GLY A 203 1.19 3.15 19.05
N TYR A 204 1.57 1.93 19.41
CA TYR A 204 2.17 0.97 18.50
C TYR A 204 1.41 -0.35 18.50
N MET A 205 1.44 -1.05 17.36
CA MET A 205 0.87 -2.39 17.21
C MET A 205 1.88 -3.33 16.55
N LYS A 206 2.16 -4.48 17.16
CA LYS A 206 3.05 -5.50 16.59
C LYS A 206 2.24 -6.52 15.80
N VAL A 207 2.61 -6.75 14.54
CA VAL A 207 1.90 -7.69 13.66
C VAL A 207 2.83 -8.57 12.86
N SER A 208 2.31 -9.69 12.37
CA SER A 208 2.87 -10.41 11.22
C SER A 208 1.81 -10.55 10.13
N MET A 209 2.18 -10.38 8.88
CA MET A 209 1.27 -10.41 7.73
C MET A 209 1.88 -11.24 6.60
N PHE A 210 1.07 -12.05 5.92
CA PHE A 210 1.52 -12.95 4.86
C PHE A 210 0.48 -13.02 3.75
N ILE A 211 0.94 -13.05 2.50
CA ILE A 211 0.11 -13.28 1.32
C ILE A 211 0.54 -14.59 0.68
N LEU A 212 -0.35 -15.57 0.59
CA LEU A 212 -0.06 -16.89 0.05
C LEU A 212 -0.94 -17.15 -1.16
N GLY A 213 -0.34 -17.51 -2.29
CA GLY A 213 -1.04 -18.05 -3.44
C GLY A 213 -1.20 -19.57 -3.36
N THR A 214 -1.90 -20.14 -4.35
CA THR A 214 -2.04 -21.59 -4.48
C THR A 214 -0.69 -22.28 -4.59
N GLY A 215 -0.39 -23.18 -3.65
CA GLY A 215 0.86 -23.95 -3.62
C GLY A 215 1.99 -23.31 -2.81
N ASP A 216 1.82 -22.09 -2.31
CA ASP A 216 2.82 -21.45 -1.45
C ASP A 216 2.84 -22.08 -0.05
N GLU A 217 4.04 -22.32 0.48
CA GLU A 217 4.22 -22.72 1.87
C GLU A 217 4.28 -21.49 2.79
N PRO A 218 3.56 -21.50 3.92
CA PRO A 218 3.62 -20.39 4.88
C PRO A 218 5.02 -20.28 5.49
N PRO A 219 5.59 -19.07 5.61
CA PRO A 219 6.90 -18.89 6.23
C PRO A 219 6.97 -19.44 7.65
N SER A 220 8.07 -20.13 7.98
CA SER A 220 8.27 -20.69 9.31
C SER A 220 8.47 -19.59 10.36
N GLU A 221 7.62 -19.54 11.38
CA GLU A 221 7.84 -18.66 12.52
C GLU A 221 8.94 -19.23 13.44
N LYS A 222 10.19 -18.83 13.23
CA LYS A 222 11.24 -19.11 14.23
C LYS A 222 10.96 -18.27 15.47
N ARG A 223 10.50 -18.92 16.54
CA ARG A 223 10.10 -18.30 17.82
C ARG A 223 11.27 -17.71 18.61
N GLU A 224 12.50 -18.10 18.31
CA GLU A 224 13.70 -17.66 19.01
C GLU A 224 14.45 -16.61 18.18
N ARG A 225 14.55 -15.36 18.69
CA ARG A 225 15.61 -14.39 18.34
C ARG A 225 15.61 -13.12 19.22
N ASP A 226 16.80 -12.52 19.25
CA ASP A 226 17.36 -11.43 20.08
C ASP A 226 16.39 -10.34 20.58
N ASN A 227 16.65 -9.87 21.80
CA ASN A 227 15.97 -8.73 22.42
C ASN A 227 16.01 -7.46 21.54
N ASP A 228 17.08 -7.24 20.78
CA ASP A 228 17.23 -6.10 19.85
C ASP A 228 16.18 -6.10 18.71
N SER A 229 15.60 -7.27 18.39
CA SER A 229 14.53 -7.37 17.38
C SER A 229 13.15 -6.94 17.90
N ASP A 230 13.03 -6.75 19.21
CA ASP A 230 11.80 -6.33 19.87
C ASP A 230 11.75 -4.82 20.16
N ASP A 231 12.85 -4.10 19.97
CA ASP A 231 12.92 -2.65 20.06
C ASP A 231 11.99 -1.99 19.04
N VAL A 232 11.18 -1.04 19.51
CA VAL A 232 10.13 -0.42 18.68
C VAL A 232 10.71 0.39 17.54
N GLU A 233 11.73 1.20 17.83
CA GLU A 233 12.31 2.15 16.88
C GLU A 233 13.11 1.45 15.78
N SER A 234 13.85 0.39 16.12
CA SER A 234 14.66 -0.38 15.16
C SER A 234 13.80 -1.29 14.26
N ASN A 235 12.61 -1.67 14.73
CA ASN A 235 11.77 -2.68 14.10
C ASN A 235 10.41 -2.15 13.62
N LEU A 236 10.29 -0.82 13.44
CA LEU A 236 9.11 -0.18 12.87
C LEU A 236 8.96 -0.54 11.38
N LEU A 237 7.75 -0.90 10.97
CA LEU A 237 7.38 -1.02 9.56
C LEU A 237 7.18 0.38 9.00
N LEU A 238 8.20 0.88 8.34
CA LEU A 238 8.11 2.08 7.53
C LEU A 238 7.77 1.66 6.10
N PRO A 239 6.64 2.11 5.53
CA PRO A 239 6.44 2.02 4.09
C PRO A 239 7.67 2.58 3.37
N ALA A 240 8.09 1.94 2.28
CA ALA A 240 9.36 2.25 1.61
C ALA A 240 9.42 3.76 1.26
N GLY A 241 10.41 4.46 1.80
CA GLY A 241 10.66 5.88 1.50
C GLY A 241 10.14 6.88 2.54
N VAL A 242 9.46 6.43 3.61
CA VAL A 242 9.01 7.34 4.67
C VAL A 242 10.12 7.57 5.69
N ALA A 243 10.95 8.60 5.46
CA ALA A 243 11.41 9.41 6.57
C ALA A 243 10.26 10.36 6.91
N LEU A 244 9.86 10.46 8.19
CA LEU A 244 8.86 11.47 8.63
C LEU A 244 9.45 12.88 8.43
N ARG A 245 9.38 13.37 7.20
CA ARG A 245 9.83 14.69 6.78
C ARG A 245 8.64 15.39 6.14
N TRP A 246 8.39 16.61 6.60
CA TRP A 246 7.43 17.49 5.95
C TRP A 246 7.88 17.72 4.51
N VAL A 247 7.02 17.37 3.55
CA VAL A 247 7.22 17.64 2.13
C VAL A 247 6.08 18.50 1.63
N THR A 248 6.38 19.42 0.73
CA THR A 248 5.37 20.22 0.03
C THR A 248 5.18 19.61 -1.36
N PHE A 249 4.02 19.03 -1.62
CA PHE A 249 3.64 18.59 -2.96
C PHE A 249 3.10 19.78 -3.74
N LEU A 250 3.72 20.10 -4.88
CA LEU A 250 3.25 21.13 -5.80
C LEU A 250 2.77 20.47 -7.10
N LEU A 251 1.45 20.32 -7.24
CA LEU A 251 0.84 19.83 -8.48
C LEU A 251 0.55 21.02 -9.40
N LYS A 252 1.14 21.02 -10.60
CA LYS A 252 0.84 21.99 -11.66
C LYS A 252 0.16 21.27 -12.82
N ILE A 253 -1.11 21.59 -13.06
CA ILE A 253 -1.87 21.06 -14.20
C ILE A 253 -1.75 22.06 -15.35
N TYR A 254 -1.06 21.67 -16.42
CA TYR A 254 -0.77 22.55 -17.55
C TYR A 254 -1.82 22.47 -18.66
N ARG A 255 -2.37 21.29 -18.92
CA ARG A 255 -3.32 21.04 -20.01
C ARG A 255 -4.16 19.81 -19.68
N ALA A 256 -5.43 19.85 -20.05
CA ALA A 256 -6.32 18.70 -20.08
C ALA A 256 -7.14 18.78 -21.38
N GLU A 257 -7.15 17.70 -22.16
CA GLU A 257 -7.80 17.61 -23.46
C GLU A 257 -8.79 16.45 -23.45
N ASP A 258 -9.79 16.52 -24.35
CA ASP A 258 -10.76 15.44 -24.59
C ASP A 258 -11.47 14.92 -23.32
N ILE A 259 -11.67 15.80 -22.33
CA ILE A 259 -12.47 15.52 -21.15
C ILE A 259 -13.90 15.21 -21.62
N PRO A 260 -14.48 14.05 -21.24
CA PRO A 260 -15.79 13.63 -21.72
C PRO A 260 -16.87 14.71 -21.51
N GLN A 261 -17.47 15.17 -22.62
CA GLN A 261 -18.43 16.28 -22.65
C GLN A 261 -19.75 16.00 -21.90
N SER A 262 -20.06 14.73 -21.62
CA SER A 262 -21.15 14.31 -20.71
C SER A 262 -21.00 14.86 -19.28
N THR A 263 -19.83 15.42 -18.97
CA THR A 263 -19.43 15.98 -17.67
C THR A 263 -19.41 17.53 -17.68
N TYR A 264 -19.93 18.19 -18.73
CA TYR A 264 -19.94 19.66 -18.81
C TYR A 264 -20.95 20.37 -17.91
N GLY A 265 -21.84 19.62 -17.27
CA GLY A 265 -22.27 20.03 -15.93
C GLY A 265 -21.19 19.56 -14.97
N LEU A 266 -20.28 20.44 -14.52
CA LEU A 266 -19.41 20.21 -13.37
C LEU A 266 -20.27 19.69 -12.22
N HIS A 267 -20.45 18.36 -12.12
CA HIS A 267 -21.17 17.78 -11.01
C HIS A 267 -20.32 18.16 -9.78
N PRO A 268 -20.89 18.86 -8.78
CA PRO A 268 -20.15 19.31 -7.61
C PRO A 268 -19.28 18.20 -7.01
N ALA A 269 -19.70 16.94 -7.14
CA ALA A 269 -18.93 15.78 -6.71
C ALA A 269 -17.53 15.67 -7.32
N PHE A 270 -17.24 16.00 -8.59
CA PHE A 270 -15.86 15.82 -9.11
C PHE A 270 -14.90 16.86 -8.53
N SER A 271 -15.29 18.14 -8.50
CA SER A 271 -14.50 19.17 -7.84
C SER A 271 -14.42 18.93 -6.34
N GLN A 272 -15.47 18.38 -5.72
CA GLN A 272 -15.48 17.95 -4.34
C GLN A 272 -14.49 16.81 -4.12
N THR A 273 -14.51 15.75 -4.95
CA THR A 273 -13.59 14.61 -4.89
C THR A 273 -12.15 15.06 -5.05
N VAL A 274 -11.85 15.96 -6.00
CA VAL A 274 -10.49 16.53 -6.14
C VAL A 274 -10.14 17.35 -4.90
N LYS A 275 -11.02 18.22 -4.40
CA LYS A 275 -10.75 18.99 -3.17
C LYS A 275 -10.61 18.10 -1.93
N GLU A 276 -11.37 17.02 -1.83
CA GLU A 276 -11.43 16.09 -0.71
C GLU A 276 -10.20 15.16 -0.70
N ILE A 277 -9.76 14.70 -1.89
CA ILE A 277 -8.51 13.95 -2.06
C ILE A 277 -7.29 14.83 -1.75
N PHE A 278 -7.34 16.14 -2.04
CA PHE A 278 -6.21 17.06 -1.89
C PHE A 278 -6.34 18.06 -0.71
N GLY A 279 -7.24 17.81 0.24
CA GLY A 279 -7.29 18.53 1.52
C GLY A 279 -7.80 19.98 1.49
N GLY A 280 -8.55 20.37 0.46
CA GLY A 280 -9.24 21.66 0.42
C GLY A 280 -10.45 21.68 1.35
N ASN A 281 -10.35 22.39 2.48
CA ASN A 281 -11.47 22.66 3.39
C ASN A 281 -12.70 23.12 2.60
N ALA A 282 -13.77 22.31 2.59
CA ALA A 282 -15.07 22.73 2.11
C ALA A 282 -15.73 23.59 3.19
N ASP A 283 -15.97 24.86 2.89
CA ASP A 283 -16.66 25.81 3.77
C ASP A 283 -17.99 25.23 4.28
N LYS A 284 -18.05 24.94 5.58
CA LYS A 284 -19.30 24.67 6.29
C LYS A 284 -20.08 25.98 6.38
N LYS A 285 -20.98 26.21 5.43
CA LYS A 285 -22.02 27.24 5.60
C LYS A 285 -22.99 26.76 6.68
N ASN A 286 -22.87 27.35 7.87
CA ASN A 286 -23.90 27.29 8.89
C ASN A 286 -25.16 27.94 8.33
N LEU A 287 -26.26 27.18 8.27
CA LEU A 287 -27.60 27.75 8.12
C LEU A 287 -28.09 28.17 9.52
N VAL A 288 -28.41 29.46 9.64
CA VAL A 288 -29.26 30.02 10.70
C VAL A 288 -30.72 29.78 10.31
#